data_AF-A0A432HW24-F1
#
_entry.id   AF-A0A432HW24-F1
#
_cell.length_a   1.000
_cell.length_b   1.000
_cell.length_c   1.000
_cell.angle_alpha   90.00
_cell.angle_beta   90.00
_cell.angle_gamma   90.00
#
_symmetry.space_group_name_H-M   'P 1'
#
loop_
_entity.id
_entity.type
_entity.pdbx_description
1 polymer ?
#
loop_
_entity_poly.entity_id
_entity_poly.type
_entity_poly.pdbx_seq_one_letter_code
_entity_poly.pdbx_strand_id
1 'polypeptide(L)'
;MRESFDNLLRQYEDGTLTRRQVLGAITALAVPVRAGAQPGRFRARALSHVNIGVTDVARSETFYRELLGVPARRYIVGDAYALDFPDGGLISLCPTQGGNCSLTATADAAVPGQIDHFGVGIENFDAERVASELEAAGVEGVRLAGPTSVLVPDPDGVIVQLSSPTERFEGTPPNRDC
;
A
#
# COMPACT_ATOMS: atom_id res chain seq x y z
N MET A 1 -32.49 13.72 -1.76
CA MET A 1 -31.82 15.02 -1.55
C MET A 1 -32.59 16.19 -2.17
N ARG A 2 -33.00 16.16 -3.45
CA ARG A 2 -33.78 17.24 -4.09
C ARG A 2 -35.06 17.65 -3.34
N GLU A 3 -35.90 16.68 -2.93
CA GLU A 3 -37.13 16.97 -2.17
C GLU A 3 -36.88 17.63 -0.81
N SER A 4 -35.71 17.41 -0.22
CA SER A 4 -35.32 18.04 1.05
C SER A 4 -34.97 19.51 0.88
N PHE A 5 -34.42 19.89 -0.29
CA PHE A 5 -34.10 21.28 -0.61
C PHE A 5 -35.36 22.08 -0.96
N ASP A 6 -36.26 21.49 -1.74
CA ASP A 6 -37.51 22.15 -2.14
C ASP A 6 -38.40 22.44 -0.92
N ASN A 7 -38.40 21.56 0.09
CA ASN A 7 -39.11 21.79 1.34
C ASN A 7 -38.47 22.91 2.19
N LEU A 8 -37.14 22.97 2.27
CA LEU A 8 -36.43 24.03 2.99
C LEU A 8 -36.65 25.41 2.35
N LEU A 9 -36.70 25.47 1.02
CA LEU A 9 -36.99 26.69 0.26
C LEU A 9 -38.43 27.14 0.46
N ARG A 10 -39.43 26.24 0.38
CA ARG A 10 -40.82 26.59 0.67
C ARG A 10 -41.02 27.13 2.08
N GLN A 11 -40.39 26.50 3.07
CA GLN A 11 -40.45 26.97 4.46
C GLN A 11 -39.80 28.34 4.66
N TYR A 12 -38.79 28.69 3.86
CA TYR A 12 -38.22 30.04 3.83
C TYR A 12 -39.16 31.05 3.16
N GLU A 13 -39.74 30.68 2.01
CA GLU A 13 -40.68 31.52 1.25
C GLU A 13 -41.95 31.83 2.06
N ASP A 14 -42.45 30.85 2.82
CA ASP A 14 -43.60 30.98 3.72
C ASP A 14 -43.25 31.68 5.05
N GLY A 15 -41.99 32.08 5.25
CA GLY A 15 -41.52 32.82 6.43
C GLY A 15 -41.36 31.98 7.71
N THR A 16 -41.61 30.67 7.64
CA THR A 16 -41.43 29.75 8.78
C THR A 16 -39.96 29.51 9.14
N LEU A 17 -39.05 29.65 8.18
CA LEU A 17 -37.61 29.65 8.41
C LEU A 17 -37.00 31.01 8.09
N THR A 18 -36.09 31.45 8.94
CA THR A 18 -35.28 32.64 8.68
C THR A 18 -34.10 32.32 7.77
N ARG A 19 -33.58 33.34 7.09
CA ARG A 19 -32.38 33.23 6.24
C ARG A 19 -31.19 32.58 6.99
N ARG A 20 -31.02 32.85 8.29
CA ARG A 20 -29.96 32.24 9.11
C ARG A 20 -30.17 30.74 9.32
N GLN A 21 -31.40 30.30 9.51
CA GLN A 21 -31.71 28.87 9.67
C GLN A 21 -31.51 28.10 8.35
N VAL A 22 -31.91 28.69 7.22
CA VAL A 22 -31.65 28.11 5.89
C VAL A 22 -30.16 28.01 5.61
N LEU A 23 -29.42 29.10 5.84
CA LEU A 23 -27.97 29.09 5.67
C LEU A 23 -27.31 28.04 6.57
N GLY A 24 -27.71 27.93 7.84
CA GLY A 24 -27.20 26.90 8.75
C GLY A 24 -27.48 25.46 8.28
N ALA A 25 -28.67 25.19 7.73
CA ALA A 25 -29.02 23.89 7.18
C ALA A 25 -28.18 23.54 5.93
N ILE A 26 -27.92 24.52 5.05
CA ILE A 26 -27.05 24.34 3.89
C ILE A 26 -25.61 24.06 4.32
N THR A 27 -25.08 24.78 5.33
CA THR A 27 -23.72 24.55 5.82
C THR A 27 -23.57 23.16 6.44
N ALA A 28 -24.60 22.65 7.12
CA ALA A 28 -24.61 21.30 7.69
C ALA A 28 -24.57 20.20 6.63
N LEU A 29 -25.18 20.44 5.45
CA LEU A 29 -25.17 19.51 4.32
C LEU A 29 -23.88 19.59 3.49
N ALA A 30 -23.12 20.68 3.62
CA ALA A 30 -21.83 20.88 2.94
C ALA A 30 -20.65 20.24 3.70
N VAL A 31 -20.88 19.63 4.87
CA VAL A 31 -19.85 18.85 5.55
C VAL A 31 -19.64 17.58 4.73
N PRO A 32 -18.48 17.38 4.10
CA PRO A 32 -18.20 16.11 3.45
C PRO A 32 -18.30 15.03 4.51
N VAL A 33 -19.25 14.11 4.35
CA VAL A 33 -19.24 12.86 5.10
C VAL A 33 -17.97 12.15 4.66
N ARG A 34 -16.90 12.32 5.43
CA ARG A 34 -15.77 11.40 5.33
C ARG A 34 -16.34 10.06 5.73
N ALA A 35 -16.53 9.17 4.76
CA ALA A 35 -16.81 7.78 5.05
C ALA A 35 -15.74 7.34 6.05
N GLY A 36 -16.14 7.12 7.30
CA GLY A 36 -15.23 6.67 8.34
C GLY A 36 -14.61 5.36 7.84
N ALA A 37 -13.28 5.26 7.88
CA ALA A 37 -12.60 4.01 7.61
C ALA A 37 -13.25 2.93 8.47
N GLN A 38 -13.75 1.87 7.83
CA GLN A 38 -14.27 0.73 8.58
C GLN A 38 -13.09 0.11 9.35
N PRO A 39 -13.30 -0.34 10.60
CA PRO A 39 -12.25 -1.01 11.34
C PRO A 39 -11.84 -2.28 10.59
N GLY A 40 -10.64 -2.27 10.02
CA GLY A 40 -9.97 -3.48 9.54
C GLY A 40 -9.40 -4.28 10.71
N ARG A 41 -9.01 -5.54 10.46
CA ARG A 41 -8.30 -6.37 11.46
C ARG A 41 -6.99 -5.73 11.91
N PHE A 42 -6.30 -5.09 10.97
CA PHE A 42 -5.11 -4.29 11.23
C PHE A 42 -5.31 -2.86 10.74
N ARG A 43 -4.58 -1.94 11.36
CA ARG A 43 -4.58 -0.54 10.97
C ARG A 43 -3.41 -0.25 10.05
N ALA A 44 -3.69 -0.19 8.74
CA ALA A 44 -2.71 0.21 7.72
C ALA A 44 -2.29 1.68 7.91
N ARG A 45 -1.00 1.94 7.67
CA ARG A 45 -0.38 3.26 7.80
C ARG A 45 0.17 3.81 6.49
N ALA A 46 0.85 2.98 5.71
CA ALA A 46 1.42 3.37 4.43
C ALA A 46 1.60 2.15 3.52
N LEU A 47 1.62 2.39 2.21
CA LEU A 47 2.29 1.46 1.29
C LEU A 47 3.79 1.56 1.56
N SER A 48 4.41 0.44 1.96
CA SER A 48 5.84 0.40 2.28
C SER A 48 6.67 0.22 1.02
N HIS A 49 6.22 -0.61 0.08
CA HIS A 49 6.91 -0.82 -1.19
C HIS A 49 6.00 -1.43 -2.24
N VAL A 50 6.43 -1.31 -3.50
CA VAL A 50 5.90 -2.09 -4.62
C VAL A 50 7.08 -2.80 -5.28
N ASN A 51 6.99 -4.12 -5.45
CA ASN A 51 8.02 -4.91 -6.11
C ASN A 51 7.62 -5.18 -7.56
N ILE A 52 8.48 -4.78 -8.50
CA ILE A 52 8.19 -4.86 -9.94
C ILE A 52 9.27 -5.71 -10.61
N GLY A 53 8.84 -6.67 -11.43
CA GLY A 53 9.74 -7.45 -12.26
C GLY A 53 10.30 -6.61 -13.42
N VAL A 54 11.63 -6.54 -13.54
CA VAL A 54 12.33 -5.78 -14.58
C VAL A 54 13.36 -6.62 -15.32
N THR A 55 13.44 -6.44 -16.65
CA THR A 55 14.43 -7.13 -17.48
C THR A 55 15.82 -6.50 -17.42
N ASP A 56 15.89 -5.22 -17.08
CA ASP A 56 17.11 -4.42 -17.00
C ASP A 56 16.97 -3.42 -15.85
N VAL A 57 17.70 -3.67 -14.76
CA VAL A 57 17.63 -2.84 -13.55
C VAL A 57 18.24 -1.46 -13.79
N ALA A 58 19.31 -1.34 -14.57
CA ALA A 58 19.99 -0.07 -14.80
C ALA A 58 19.09 0.86 -15.63
N ARG A 59 18.47 0.34 -16.69
CA ARG A 59 17.51 1.08 -17.51
C ARG A 59 16.31 1.56 -16.68
N SER A 60 15.74 0.68 -15.85
CA SER A 60 14.60 1.03 -14.99
C SER A 60 14.99 2.04 -13.91
N GLU A 61 16.17 1.91 -13.30
CA GLU A 61 16.71 2.89 -12.36
C GLU A 61 16.78 4.29 -13.00
N THR A 62 17.42 4.41 -14.16
CA THR A 62 17.53 5.69 -14.87
C THR A 62 16.16 6.30 -15.10
N PHE A 63 15.22 5.52 -15.63
CA PHE A 63 13.85 5.98 -15.90
C PHE A 63 13.16 6.54 -14.65
N TYR A 64 13.11 5.75 -13.56
CA TYR A 64 12.41 6.18 -12.35
C TYR A 64 13.10 7.34 -11.64
N ARG A 65 14.43 7.39 -11.65
CA ARG A 65 15.18 8.50 -11.06
C ARG A 65 14.97 9.81 -11.80
N GLU A 66 15.00 9.78 -13.13
CA GLU A 66 14.72 10.96 -13.95
C GLU A 66 13.26 11.41 -13.83
N LEU A 67 12.34 10.46 -13.79
CA LEU A 67 10.90 10.74 -13.68
C LEU A 67 10.52 11.31 -12.31
N LEU A 68 11.06 10.75 -11.22
CA LEU A 68 10.60 11.00 -9.86
C LEU A 68 11.56 11.86 -9.02
N GLY A 69 12.78 12.11 -9.50
CA GLY A 69 13.79 12.89 -8.77
C GLY A 69 14.30 12.21 -7.50
N VAL A 70 14.31 10.87 -7.48
CA VAL A 70 14.69 10.07 -6.30
C VAL A 70 16.20 9.79 -6.26
N PRO A 71 16.76 9.46 -5.07
CA PRO A 71 18.17 9.08 -4.93
C PRO A 71 18.59 7.87 -5.78
N ALA A 72 19.90 7.61 -5.82
CA ALA A 72 20.43 6.40 -6.44
C ALA A 72 19.91 5.13 -5.75
N ARG A 73 19.80 4.04 -6.51
CA ARG A 73 19.32 2.77 -5.96
C ARG A 73 20.23 2.24 -4.85
N ARG A 74 19.67 1.44 -3.95
CA ARG A 74 20.41 0.63 -2.97
C ARG A 74 19.97 -0.83 -3.00
N TYR A 75 20.83 -1.71 -2.48
CA TYR A 75 20.51 -3.13 -2.34
C TYR A 75 19.56 -3.34 -1.17
N ILE A 76 18.61 -4.24 -1.36
CA ILE A 76 17.68 -4.67 -0.32
C ILE A 76 17.64 -6.19 -0.25
N VAL A 77 16.84 -6.74 0.65
CA VAL A 77 16.71 -8.19 0.83
C VAL A 77 16.49 -8.91 -0.50
N GLY A 78 17.26 -9.97 -0.73
CA GLY A 78 17.33 -10.68 -2.01
C GLY A 78 18.18 -9.96 -3.05
N ASP A 79 17.93 -10.26 -4.32
CA ASP A 79 18.63 -9.68 -5.48
C ASP A 79 17.89 -8.43 -6.01
N ALA A 80 17.03 -7.81 -5.19
CA ALA A 80 16.27 -6.62 -5.53
C ALA A 80 17.01 -5.31 -5.22
N TYR A 81 16.53 -4.24 -5.84
CA TYR A 81 17.08 -2.90 -5.70
C TYR A 81 15.97 -1.90 -5.34
N ALA A 82 16.16 -1.13 -4.28
CA ALA A 82 15.21 -0.10 -3.88
C ALA A 82 15.54 1.27 -4.48
N LEU A 83 14.49 1.98 -4.87
CA LEU A 83 14.45 3.41 -5.10
C LEU A 83 13.56 4.05 -4.03
N ASP A 84 14.16 4.63 -3.00
CA ASP A 84 13.44 5.19 -1.87
C ASP A 84 12.82 6.55 -2.19
N PHE A 85 11.62 6.77 -1.66
CA PHE A 85 10.98 8.08 -1.66
C PHE A 85 11.39 8.88 -0.42
N PRO A 86 11.54 10.21 -0.53
CA PRO A 86 12.00 11.05 0.58
C PRO A 86 11.14 10.94 1.86
N ASP A 87 9.81 10.81 1.69
CA ASP A 87 8.85 10.77 2.79
C ASP A 87 8.44 9.35 3.18
N GLY A 88 9.19 8.34 2.72
CA GLY A 88 8.96 6.93 2.97
C GLY A 88 8.25 6.20 1.83
N GLY A 89 8.37 4.88 1.84
CA GLY A 89 7.98 4.05 0.71
C GLY A 89 9.12 3.89 -0.31
N LEU A 90 9.05 2.83 -1.12
CA LEU A 90 10.03 2.59 -2.18
C LEU A 90 9.43 1.85 -3.38
N ILE A 91 10.09 1.97 -4.54
CA ILE A 91 9.93 1.03 -5.65
C ILE A 91 11.07 0.01 -5.55
N SER A 92 10.72 -1.27 -5.46
CA SER A 92 11.66 -2.39 -5.54
C SER A 92 11.70 -2.91 -6.98
N LEU A 93 12.91 -2.96 -7.55
CA LEU A 93 13.19 -3.48 -8.87
C LEU A 93 13.76 -4.89 -8.72
N CYS A 94 12.97 -5.89 -9.10
CA CYS A 94 13.37 -7.28 -9.05
C CYS A 94 13.81 -7.77 -10.45
N PRO A 95 15.10 -8.12 -10.66
CA PRO A 95 15.54 -8.62 -11.95
C PRO A 95 14.84 -9.94 -12.30
N THR A 96 14.38 -10.05 -13.54
CA THR A 96 13.64 -11.25 -14.02
C THR A 96 14.56 -12.43 -14.32
N GLN A 97 15.88 -12.21 -14.39
CA GLN A 97 16.89 -13.24 -14.60
C GLN A 97 17.85 -13.27 -13.42
N GLY A 98 17.97 -14.45 -12.79
CA GLY A 98 18.81 -14.63 -11.61
C GLY A 98 18.45 -13.65 -10.50
N GLY A 99 17.16 -13.41 -10.23
CA GLY A 99 16.72 -12.66 -9.07
C GLY A 99 15.97 -13.58 -8.10
N ASN A 100 16.24 -13.48 -6.81
CA ASN A 100 15.52 -14.22 -5.75
C ASN A 100 14.58 -13.31 -4.92
N CYS A 101 13.96 -12.33 -5.57
CA CYS A 101 13.11 -11.31 -4.97
C CYS A 101 11.64 -11.38 -5.38
N SER A 102 11.24 -12.45 -6.09
CA SER A 102 9.83 -12.74 -6.37
C SER A 102 9.21 -13.48 -5.19
N LEU A 103 8.01 -13.08 -4.78
CA LEU A 103 7.23 -13.73 -3.72
C LEU A 103 5.98 -14.44 -4.25
N THR A 104 5.73 -14.36 -5.56
CA THR A 104 4.57 -15.00 -6.20
C THR A 104 4.66 -16.52 -6.09
N ALA A 105 3.53 -17.16 -5.80
CA ALA A 105 3.49 -18.61 -5.57
C ALA A 105 3.68 -19.45 -6.86
N THR A 106 3.57 -18.81 -8.03
CA THR A 106 3.46 -19.48 -9.34
C THR A 106 4.70 -19.34 -10.21
N ALA A 107 5.71 -18.57 -9.80
CA ALA A 107 6.90 -18.34 -10.61
C ALA A 107 8.17 -18.38 -9.77
N ASP A 108 9.16 -19.15 -10.20
CA ASP A 108 10.52 -19.17 -9.61
C ASP A 108 11.31 -17.88 -9.94
N ALA A 109 10.71 -16.95 -10.69
CA ALA A 109 11.33 -15.71 -11.14
C ALA A 109 10.29 -14.59 -11.30
N ALA A 110 10.73 -13.35 -11.13
CA ALA A 110 9.89 -12.19 -11.39
C ALA A 110 9.51 -12.09 -12.88
N VAL A 111 8.27 -11.64 -13.14
CA VAL A 111 7.75 -11.47 -14.51
C VAL A 111 7.91 -10.01 -14.96
N PRO A 112 8.44 -9.75 -16.16
CA PRO A 112 8.61 -8.38 -16.66
C PRO A 112 7.31 -7.55 -16.63
N GLY A 113 7.38 -6.38 -16.01
CA GLY A 113 6.26 -5.43 -15.94
C GLY A 113 5.15 -5.81 -14.96
N GLN A 114 5.24 -6.97 -14.30
CA GLN A 114 4.28 -7.37 -13.28
C GLN A 114 4.63 -6.73 -11.94
N ILE A 115 3.60 -6.28 -11.22
CA ILE A 115 3.69 -6.06 -9.77
C ILE A 115 3.65 -7.43 -9.11
N ASP A 116 4.80 -7.87 -8.64
CA ASP A 116 5.01 -9.18 -8.02
C ASP A 116 4.31 -9.26 -6.66
N HIS A 117 4.51 -8.22 -5.85
CA HIS A 117 3.85 -8.03 -4.56
C HIS A 117 3.92 -6.55 -4.17
N PHE A 118 3.14 -6.17 -3.16
CA PHE A 118 3.25 -4.87 -2.53
C PHE A 118 3.23 -4.99 -1.02
N GLY A 119 3.91 -4.06 -0.36
CA GLY A 119 4.02 -4.01 1.08
C GLY A 119 3.10 -2.96 1.71
N VAL A 120 2.59 -3.29 2.89
CA VAL A 120 1.76 -2.40 3.71
C VAL A 120 2.31 -2.38 5.13
N GLY A 121 2.68 -1.19 5.59
CA GLY A 121 3.03 -0.96 6.99
C GLY A 121 1.78 -0.91 7.86
N ILE A 122 1.73 -1.71 8.93
CA ILE A 122 0.60 -1.76 9.88
C ILE A 122 1.02 -1.40 11.31
N GLU A 123 0.12 -0.80 12.09
CA GLU A 123 0.40 -0.47 13.48
C GLU A 123 0.71 -1.70 14.35
N ASN A 124 1.62 -1.52 15.31
CA ASN A 124 1.97 -2.53 16.32
C ASN A 124 2.33 -3.88 15.70
N PHE A 125 2.99 -3.87 14.55
CA PHE A 125 3.37 -5.08 13.84
C PHE A 125 4.19 -6.01 14.73
N ASP A 126 3.78 -7.27 14.77
CA ASP A 126 4.49 -8.40 15.36
C ASP A 126 4.18 -9.60 14.46
N ALA A 127 5.21 -10.24 13.90
CA ALA A 127 5.02 -11.21 12.82
C ALA A 127 4.20 -12.43 13.27
N GLU A 128 4.52 -12.99 14.44
CA GLU A 128 3.83 -14.17 14.97
C GLU A 128 2.38 -13.86 15.32
N ARG A 129 2.12 -12.74 16.01
CA ARG A 129 0.76 -12.31 16.35
C ARG A 129 -0.07 -12.04 15.10
N VAL A 130 0.49 -11.32 14.12
CA VAL A 130 -0.21 -10.99 12.87
C VAL A 130 -0.55 -12.25 12.08
N ALA A 131 0.40 -13.18 11.95
CA ALA A 131 0.14 -14.45 11.26
C ALA A 131 -0.94 -15.26 11.99
N SER A 132 -0.82 -15.40 13.31
CA SER A 132 -1.79 -16.13 14.15
C SER A 132 -3.21 -15.54 14.06
N GLU A 133 -3.35 -14.22 14.11
CA GLU A 133 -4.64 -13.53 13.97
C GLU A 133 -5.27 -13.74 12.58
N LEU A 134 -4.46 -13.79 11.52
CA LEU A 134 -4.93 -14.05 10.15
C LEU A 134 -5.35 -15.51 9.95
N GLU A 135 -4.56 -16.46 10.43
CA GLU A 135 -4.89 -17.88 10.38
C GLU A 135 -6.17 -18.19 11.18
N ALA A 136 -6.30 -17.63 12.39
CA ALA A 136 -7.51 -17.74 13.20
C ALA A 136 -8.74 -17.11 12.53
N ALA A 137 -8.54 -16.14 11.64
CA ALA A 137 -9.59 -15.55 10.83
C ALA A 137 -9.93 -16.36 9.56
N GLY A 138 -9.28 -17.49 9.33
CA GLY A 138 -9.48 -18.35 8.17
C GLY A 138 -8.84 -17.83 6.89
N VAL A 139 -7.85 -16.93 7.00
CA VAL A 139 -7.09 -16.48 5.84
C VAL A 139 -6.12 -17.58 5.43
N GLU A 140 -6.27 -18.08 4.21
CA GLU A 140 -5.43 -19.15 3.67
C GLU A 140 -4.10 -18.60 3.13
N GLY A 141 -3.05 -19.44 3.13
CA GLY A 141 -1.77 -19.12 2.50
C GLY A 141 -0.92 -18.06 3.21
N VAL A 142 -1.23 -17.75 4.48
CA VAL A 142 -0.40 -16.89 5.34
C VAL A 142 0.99 -17.51 5.50
N ARG A 143 2.04 -16.73 5.29
CA ARG A 143 3.43 -17.18 5.42
C ARG A 143 4.25 -16.18 6.23
N LEU A 144 5.00 -16.65 7.22
CA LEU A 144 6.02 -15.85 7.88
C LEU A 144 7.23 -15.69 6.95
N ALA A 145 7.70 -14.45 6.78
CA ALA A 145 8.92 -14.10 6.04
C ALA A 145 9.92 -13.47 7.01
N GLY A 146 10.47 -14.30 7.90
CA GLY A 146 11.32 -13.84 8.99
C GLY A 146 10.54 -13.03 10.04
N PRO A 147 11.25 -12.32 10.94
CA PRO A 147 10.62 -11.59 12.04
C PRO A 147 10.02 -10.24 11.62
N THR A 148 10.32 -9.76 10.40
CA THR A 148 9.96 -8.41 9.95
C THR A 148 8.78 -8.39 8.98
N SER A 149 8.25 -9.55 8.57
CA SER A 149 7.21 -9.60 7.53
C SER A 149 6.29 -10.82 7.62
N VAL A 150 5.02 -10.59 7.28
CA VAL A 150 4.01 -11.63 7.03
C VAL A 150 3.49 -11.47 5.61
N LEU A 151 3.47 -12.56 4.84
CA LEU A 151 2.94 -12.58 3.48
C LEU A 151 1.52 -13.14 3.49
N VAL A 152 0.62 -12.47 2.79
CA VAL A 152 -0.80 -12.83 2.70
C VAL A 152 -1.22 -12.76 1.24
N PRO A 153 -1.70 -13.86 0.62
CA PRO A 153 -2.32 -13.77 -0.69
C PRO A 153 -3.68 -13.08 -0.57
N ASP A 154 -3.95 -12.15 -1.49
CA ASP A 154 -5.29 -11.62 -1.66
C ASP A 154 -6.19 -12.62 -2.43
N PRO A 155 -7.50 -12.37 -2.56
CA PRO A 155 -8.42 -13.29 -3.23
C PRO A 155 -8.09 -13.58 -4.70
N ASP A 156 -7.32 -12.70 -5.36
CA ASP A 156 -6.92 -12.83 -6.76
C ASP A 156 -5.46 -13.29 -6.92
N GLY A 157 -4.79 -13.61 -5.80
CA GLY A 157 -3.45 -14.19 -5.76
C GLY A 157 -2.29 -13.18 -5.74
N VAL A 158 -2.55 -11.88 -5.63
CA VAL A 158 -1.49 -10.88 -5.40
C VAL A 158 -1.00 -11.01 -3.96
N ILE A 159 0.32 -11.00 -3.76
CA ILE A 159 0.89 -11.09 -2.42
C ILE A 159 0.91 -9.70 -1.78
N VAL A 160 0.30 -9.61 -0.59
CA VAL A 160 0.39 -8.48 0.32
C VAL A 160 1.43 -8.81 1.39
N GLN A 161 2.48 -8.01 1.49
CA GLN A 161 3.49 -8.14 2.54
C GLN A 161 3.19 -7.15 3.67
N LEU A 162 2.84 -7.65 4.85
CA LEU A 162 2.61 -6.84 6.05
C LEU A 162 3.91 -6.70 6.84
N SER A 163 4.24 -5.48 7.26
CA SER A 163 5.42 -5.18 8.07
C SER A 163 5.16 -3.98 9.02
N SER A 164 6.18 -3.61 9.78
CA SER A 164 6.16 -2.35 10.53
C SER A 164 6.18 -1.14 9.58
N PRO A 165 5.51 -0.01 9.88
CA PRO A 165 5.55 1.19 9.05
C PRO A 165 6.94 1.81 8.97
N THR A 166 7.82 1.46 9.92
CA THR A 166 9.21 1.93 9.97
C THR A 166 10.20 0.87 9.52
N GLU A 167 9.72 -0.25 8.96
CA GLU A 167 10.58 -1.32 8.46
C GLU A 167 11.53 -0.79 7.40
N ARG A 168 12.82 -1.14 7.52
CA ARG A 168 13.83 -0.83 6.53
C ARG A 168 14.36 -2.13 5.94
N PHE A 169 14.02 -2.38 4.69
CA PHE A 169 14.58 -3.50 3.94
C PHE A 169 16.04 -3.22 3.66
N GLU A 170 16.95 -3.81 4.41
CA GLU A 170 18.39 -3.67 4.20
C GLU A 170 18.94 -4.88 3.45
N GLY A 171 19.94 -4.67 2.59
CA GLY A 171 20.58 -5.72 1.83
C GLY A 171 22.01 -5.36 1.44
N THR A 172 22.80 -6.38 1.15
CA THR A 172 24.14 -6.23 0.60
C THR A 172 24.14 -6.61 -0.87
N PRO A 173 25.09 -6.08 -1.68
CA PRO A 173 25.25 -6.54 -3.06
C PRO A 173 25.34 -8.08 -3.08
N PRO A 174 24.62 -8.76 -4.00
CA PRO A 174 24.75 -10.19 -4.10
C PRO A 174 26.20 -10.56 -4.46
N ASN A 175 26.78 -11.50 -3.72
CA ASN A 175 28.11 -12.03 -4.00
C ASN A 175 28.00 -12.96 -5.22
N ARG A 176 27.96 -12.36 -6.40
CA ARG A 176 28.16 -13.07 -7.65
C ARG A 176 29.64 -12.98 -7.95
N ASP A 177 30.36 -14.06 -7.68
CA ASP A 177 31.76 -14.19 -8.08
C ASP A 177 31.87 -13.78 -9.56
N CYS A 178 32.71 -12.77 -9.81
CA CYS A 178 33.05 -12.28 -11.13
C CYS A 178 33.78 -13.34 -11.95
#